data_AF-A0A7V3H409-F1
#
_entry.id   AF-A0A7V3H409-F1
#
_cell.length_a   1.000
_cell.length_b   1.000
_cell.length_c   1.000
_cell.angle_alpha   90.00
_cell.angle_beta   90.00
_cell.angle_gamma   90.00
#
_symmetry.space_group_name_H-M   'P 1'
#
loop_
_entity.id
_entity.type
_entity.pdbx_description
1 polymer ?
#
loop_
_entity_poly.entity_id
_entity_poly.type
_entity_poly.pdbx_seq_one_letter_code
_entity_poly.pdbx_strand_id
1 'polypeptide(L)'
;LGIAFPEITEMQARAIFEAACQLVKQRKKVLPEIMIPLVGIGQEFRHQRAIVDRVAGEVMHEAGVKVKYLVGTMIEIPRACLVADEIARDAEFFSFGTNDLTQTTFGFSRDDAGKFLAQYLEQGILGEDPFITVDQRGVGELMAIGIQRGRKVRKDLEVGICGEHGGDPASVEFCHRVGLDYVSCSPYRVPVAKLAAARAALRGKVKVKEMGEK
;
A
#
# COMPACT_ATOMS: atom_id res chain seq x y z
N LEU A 1 12.96 13.08 -1.51
CA LEU A 1 13.42 14.01 -0.45
C LEU A 1 14.45 13.37 0.47
N GLY A 2 14.10 12.30 1.21
CA GLY A 2 15.00 11.68 2.20
C GLY A 2 16.30 11.08 1.66
N ILE A 3 16.47 10.91 0.34
CA ILE A 3 17.78 10.56 -0.25
C ILE A 3 18.69 11.79 -0.32
N ALA A 4 18.15 12.94 -0.73
CA ALA A 4 18.91 14.18 -0.85
C ALA A 4 19.18 14.83 0.52
N PHE A 5 18.26 14.64 1.48
CA PHE A 5 18.34 15.14 2.85
C PHE A 5 18.12 13.98 3.84
N PRO A 6 19.12 13.11 4.04
CA PRO A 6 19.04 11.94 4.93
C PRO A 6 18.62 12.27 6.36
N GLU A 7 18.98 13.44 6.85
CA GLU A 7 18.66 13.93 8.20
C GLU A 7 17.16 13.94 8.49
N ILE A 8 16.31 14.05 7.46
CA ILE A 8 14.85 13.97 7.61
C ILE A 8 14.43 12.54 7.96
N THR A 9 14.94 11.56 7.21
CA THR A 9 14.67 10.13 7.46
C THR A 9 15.25 9.72 8.81
N GLU A 10 16.45 10.20 9.14
CA GLU A 10 17.08 9.95 10.44
C GLU A 10 16.24 10.46 11.61
N MET A 11 15.79 11.71 11.53
CA MET A 11 14.96 12.33 12.56
C MET A 11 13.64 11.57 12.74
N GLN A 12 12.96 11.21 11.64
CA GLN A 12 11.70 10.46 11.69
C GLN A 12 11.90 9.05 12.25
N ALA A 13 12.92 8.32 11.79
CA ALA A 13 13.24 6.99 12.30
C ALA A 13 13.56 7.04 13.80
N ARG A 14 14.40 7.99 14.24
CA ARG A 14 14.75 8.18 15.65
C ARG A 14 13.51 8.42 16.50
N ALA A 15 12.63 9.33 16.08
CA ALA A 15 11.38 9.61 16.81
C ALA A 15 10.49 8.35 16.95
N ILE A 16 10.34 7.56 15.88
CA ILE A 16 9.54 6.32 15.93
C ILE A 16 10.17 5.30 16.89
N PHE A 17 11.48 5.07 16.80
CA PHE A 17 12.15 4.07 17.62
C PHE A 17 12.29 4.49 19.09
N GLU A 18 12.45 5.78 19.39
CA GLU A 18 12.46 6.29 20.76
C GLU A 18 11.10 6.05 21.42
N ALA A 19 10.00 6.39 20.73
CA ALA A 19 8.65 6.12 21.19
C ALA A 19 8.40 4.62 21.39
N ALA A 20 8.82 3.78 20.42
CA ALA A 20 8.66 2.34 20.53
C ALA A 20 9.46 1.75 21.70
N CYS A 21 10.70 2.20 21.91
CA CYS A 21 11.53 1.79 23.06
C CYS A 21 10.89 2.17 24.39
N GLN A 22 10.33 3.38 24.51
CA GLN A 22 9.60 3.81 25.71
C GLN A 22 8.39 2.90 25.99
N LEU A 23 7.60 2.59 24.98
CA LEU A 23 6.44 1.70 25.11
C LEU A 23 6.84 0.27 25.51
N VAL A 24 7.93 -0.25 24.97
CA VAL A 24 8.49 -1.56 25.38
C VAL A 24 8.93 -1.54 26.84
N LYS A 25 9.58 -0.48 27.32
CA LYS A 25 9.94 -0.33 28.74
C LYS A 25 8.71 -0.30 29.66
N GLN A 26 7.60 0.25 29.16
CA GLN A 26 6.29 0.22 29.82
C GLN A 26 5.54 -1.12 29.65
N ARG A 27 6.21 -2.16 29.12
CA ARG A 27 5.66 -3.50 28.87
C ARG A 27 4.47 -3.50 27.91
N LYS A 28 4.39 -2.51 27.00
CA LYS A 28 3.42 -2.49 25.91
C LYS A 28 3.98 -3.27 24.71
N LYS A 29 3.13 -4.03 24.04
CA LYS A 29 3.48 -4.70 22.79
C LYS A 29 3.37 -3.69 21.65
N VAL A 30 4.47 -3.51 20.92
CA VAL A 30 4.54 -2.65 19.74
C VAL A 30 5.33 -3.36 18.64
N LEU A 31 4.91 -3.16 17.40
CA LEU A 31 5.58 -3.65 16.19
C LEU A 31 5.54 -2.52 15.16
N PRO A 32 6.54 -1.62 15.16
CA PRO A 32 6.59 -0.55 14.18
C PRO A 32 6.80 -1.08 12.77
N GLU A 33 6.06 -0.52 11.81
CA GLU A 33 6.24 -0.75 10.38
C GLU A 33 6.68 0.57 9.75
N ILE A 34 7.88 0.59 9.17
CA ILE A 34 8.45 1.77 8.54
C ILE A 34 8.25 1.65 7.04
N MET A 35 7.47 2.57 6.46
CA MET A 35 7.15 2.56 5.04
C MET A 35 7.88 3.68 4.31
N ILE A 36 8.66 3.33 3.29
CA ILE A 36 9.34 4.29 2.42
C ILE A 36 8.41 4.68 1.25
N PRO A 37 8.12 5.98 1.05
CA PRO A 37 7.24 6.43 -0.04
C PRO A 37 8.02 6.64 -1.35
N LEU A 38 7.27 6.69 -2.45
CA LEU A 38 7.68 7.09 -3.81
C LEU A 38 8.91 6.34 -4.35
N VAL A 39 9.11 5.10 -3.92
CA VAL A 39 10.16 4.23 -4.46
C VAL A 39 9.79 3.83 -5.88
N GLY A 40 10.70 4.04 -6.84
CA GLY A 40 10.59 3.56 -8.22
C GLY A 40 11.61 2.47 -8.56
N ILE A 41 12.71 2.37 -7.81
CA ILE A 41 13.81 1.42 -8.04
C ILE A 41 14.31 0.80 -6.72
N GLY A 42 14.87 -0.41 -6.77
CA GLY A 42 15.35 -1.11 -5.56
C GLY A 42 16.47 -0.38 -4.81
N GLN A 43 17.31 0.39 -5.51
CA GLN A 43 18.39 1.17 -4.88
C GLN A 43 17.86 2.29 -3.98
N GLU A 44 16.77 2.97 -4.36
CA GLU A 44 16.14 4.01 -3.54
C GLU A 44 15.65 3.43 -2.21
N PHE A 45 14.99 2.27 -2.29
CA PHE A 45 14.53 1.55 -1.10
C PHE A 45 15.69 1.12 -0.20
N ARG A 46 16.72 0.47 -0.77
CA ARG A 46 17.90 0.03 0.01
C ARG A 46 18.62 1.20 0.69
N HIS A 47 18.74 2.34 0.00
CA HIS A 47 19.34 3.53 0.59
C HIS A 47 18.56 3.99 1.84
N GLN A 48 17.24 4.09 1.75
CA GLN A 48 16.41 4.52 2.88
C GLN A 48 16.37 3.47 4.00
N ARG A 49 16.27 2.18 3.65
CA ARG A 49 16.33 1.07 4.62
C ARG A 49 17.63 1.12 5.43
N ALA A 50 18.78 1.36 4.79
CA ALA A 50 20.07 1.43 5.50
C ALA A 50 20.10 2.54 6.56
N ILE A 51 19.47 3.70 6.28
CA ILE A 51 19.35 4.80 7.26
C ILE A 51 18.45 4.37 8.42
N VAL A 52 17.27 3.80 8.12
CA VAL A 52 16.32 3.32 9.14
C VAL A 52 16.97 2.28 10.04
N ASP A 53 17.60 1.26 9.47
CA ASP A 53 18.21 0.14 10.21
C ASP A 53 19.35 0.62 11.11
N ARG A 54 20.17 1.57 10.63
CA ARG A 54 21.24 2.18 11.43
C ARG A 54 20.68 2.94 12.63
N VAL A 55 19.74 3.86 12.41
CA VAL A 55 19.15 4.68 13.48
C VAL A 55 18.39 3.82 14.48
N ALA A 56 17.68 2.79 14.01
CA ALA A 56 17.03 1.82 14.87
C ALA A 56 18.03 1.14 15.83
N GLY A 57 19.18 0.72 15.30
CA GLY A 57 20.27 0.11 16.07
C GLY A 57 20.86 1.05 17.12
N GLU A 58 21.12 2.31 16.76
CA GLU A 58 21.61 3.35 17.66
C GLU A 58 20.63 3.58 18.83
N VAL A 59 19.35 3.83 18.51
CA VAL A 59 18.32 4.12 19.53
C VAL A 59 18.08 2.92 20.45
N MET A 60 18.02 1.70 19.90
CA MET A 60 17.86 0.49 20.71
C MET A 60 19.06 0.24 21.63
N HIS A 61 20.27 0.52 21.16
CA HIS A 61 21.49 0.46 21.96
C HIS A 61 21.47 1.49 23.10
N GLU A 62 21.21 2.76 22.78
CA GLU A 62 21.07 3.85 23.76
C GLU A 62 19.99 3.56 24.81
N ALA A 63 18.85 2.99 24.37
CA ALA A 63 17.74 2.68 25.25
C ALA A 63 17.93 1.38 26.05
N GLY A 64 18.87 0.50 25.67
CA GLY A 64 19.09 -0.80 26.29
C GLY A 64 17.92 -1.79 26.11
N VAL A 65 17.11 -1.64 25.05
CA VAL A 65 15.96 -2.52 24.76
C VAL A 65 15.93 -2.88 23.28
N LYS A 66 15.40 -4.07 22.95
CA LYS A 66 15.19 -4.49 21.56
C LYS A 66 13.73 -4.31 21.17
N VAL A 67 13.51 -3.76 19.99
CA VAL A 67 12.20 -3.63 19.36
C VAL A 67 12.24 -4.40 18.04
N LYS A 68 11.23 -5.23 17.78
CA LYS A 68 11.05 -5.83 16.45
C LYS A 68 10.34 -4.82 15.56
N TYR A 69 10.74 -4.72 14.30
CA TYR A 69 10.13 -3.83 13.32
C TYR A 69 10.23 -4.43 11.93
N LEU A 70 9.44 -3.90 11.00
CA LEU A 70 9.51 -4.23 9.57
C LEU A 70 9.83 -2.97 8.78
N VAL A 71 10.54 -3.12 7.66
CA VAL A 71 10.72 -2.04 6.68
C VAL A 71 10.14 -2.47 5.34
N GLY A 72 9.18 -1.70 4.85
CA GLY A 72 8.48 -1.94 3.59
C GLY A 72 8.34 -0.66 2.79
N THR A 73 7.63 -0.73 1.67
CA THR A 73 7.52 0.41 0.76
C THR A 73 6.10 0.63 0.30
N MET A 74 5.79 1.89 0.01
CA MET A 74 4.63 2.19 -0.80
C MET A 74 4.91 1.79 -2.25
N ILE A 75 3.93 1.18 -2.91
CA ILE A 75 3.93 0.88 -4.34
C ILE A 75 2.95 1.85 -5.00
N GLU A 76 3.48 2.96 -5.47
CA GLU A 76 2.68 4.09 -5.95
C GLU A 76 3.24 4.72 -7.24
N ILE A 77 4.31 4.14 -7.78
CA ILE A 77 4.92 4.50 -9.05
C ILE A 77 4.78 3.31 -10.01
N PRO A 78 4.36 3.50 -11.28
CA PRO A 78 4.20 2.42 -12.24
C PRO A 78 5.49 1.61 -12.41
N ARG A 79 6.64 2.29 -12.42
CA ARG A 79 7.96 1.64 -12.45
C ARG A 79 8.15 0.66 -11.29
N ALA A 80 7.72 1.01 -10.08
CA ALA A 80 7.82 0.15 -8.90
C ALA A 80 7.03 -1.16 -9.07
N CYS A 81 5.83 -1.08 -9.66
CA CYS A 81 5.04 -2.26 -10.01
C CYS A 81 5.78 -3.16 -10.99
N LEU A 82 6.40 -2.55 -12.02
CA LEU A 82 7.15 -3.26 -13.05
C LEU A 82 8.45 -3.88 -12.54
N VAL A 83 9.12 -3.33 -11.53
CA VAL A 83 10.36 -3.92 -10.95
C VAL A 83 10.16 -4.42 -9.53
N ALA A 84 8.92 -4.77 -9.17
CA ALA A 84 8.56 -5.15 -7.80
C ALA A 84 9.35 -6.36 -7.27
N ASP A 85 9.85 -7.23 -8.14
CA ASP A 85 10.74 -8.33 -7.79
C ASP A 85 12.11 -7.86 -7.28
N GLU A 86 12.66 -6.76 -7.81
CA GLU A 86 13.91 -6.17 -7.30
C GLU A 86 13.70 -5.53 -5.93
N ILE A 87 12.56 -4.88 -5.73
CA ILE A 87 12.20 -4.18 -4.49
C ILE A 87 11.91 -5.20 -3.38
N ALA A 88 11.16 -6.27 -3.68
CA ALA A 88 10.75 -7.29 -2.70
C ALA A 88 11.90 -8.13 -2.12
N ARG A 89 13.10 -8.07 -2.70
CA ARG A 89 14.31 -8.67 -2.11
C ARG A 89 14.58 -8.10 -0.72
N ASP A 90 14.39 -6.79 -0.59
CA ASP A 90 14.71 -6.05 0.61
C ASP A 90 13.44 -5.59 1.34
N ALA A 91 12.32 -5.35 0.67
CA ALA A 91 11.09 -4.91 1.33
C ALA A 91 10.35 -6.09 2.00
N GLU A 92 9.82 -5.85 3.19
CA GLU A 92 9.12 -6.87 4.00
C GLU A 92 7.60 -6.82 3.80
N PHE A 93 7.07 -5.68 3.36
CA PHE A 93 5.67 -5.51 2.97
C PHE A 93 5.54 -4.46 1.85
N PHE A 94 4.44 -4.53 1.11
CA PHE A 94 4.01 -3.51 0.16
C PHE A 94 2.67 -2.90 0.58
N SER A 95 2.55 -1.58 0.40
CA SER A 95 1.25 -0.91 0.48
C SER A 95 1.00 -0.13 -0.81
N PHE A 96 -0.05 -0.45 -1.55
CA PHE A 96 -0.40 0.31 -2.74
C PHE A 96 -0.93 1.70 -2.38
N GLY A 97 -0.17 2.72 -2.77
CA GLY A 97 -0.61 4.12 -2.78
C GLY A 97 -1.37 4.40 -4.06
N THR A 98 -2.62 3.93 -4.12
CA THR A 98 -3.39 3.94 -5.37
C THR A 98 -3.78 5.33 -5.86
N ASN A 99 -3.76 6.35 -4.99
CA ASN A 99 -4.00 7.73 -5.42
C ASN A 99 -2.89 8.17 -6.41
N ASP A 100 -1.64 8.14 -5.97
CA ASP A 100 -0.47 8.50 -6.79
C ASP A 100 -0.25 7.52 -7.95
N LEU A 101 -0.55 6.23 -7.74
CA LEU A 101 -0.50 5.25 -8.83
C LEU A 101 -1.54 5.56 -9.91
N THR A 102 -2.77 5.93 -9.56
CA THR A 102 -3.78 6.40 -10.52
C THR A 102 -3.29 7.66 -11.23
N GLN A 103 -2.77 8.65 -10.50
CA GLN A 103 -2.28 9.90 -11.11
C GLN A 103 -1.23 9.63 -12.18
N THR A 104 -0.24 8.80 -11.87
CA THR A 104 0.89 8.50 -12.75
C THR A 104 0.54 7.52 -13.87
N THR A 105 -0.49 6.68 -13.68
CA THR A 105 -0.98 5.76 -14.71
C THR A 105 -1.86 6.47 -15.75
N PHE A 106 -2.78 7.32 -15.29
CA PHE A 106 -3.65 8.11 -16.17
C PHE A 106 -2.98 9.37 -16.73
N GLY A 107 -1.93 9.86 -16.07
CA GLY A 107 -1.39 11.19 -16.33
C GLY A 107 -2.31 12.31 -15.82
N PHE A 108 -3.14 12.01 -14.81
CA PHE A 108 -4.07 12.98 -14.23
C PHE A 108 -3.48 13.59 -12.97
N SER A 109 -3.30 14.91 -12.97
CA SER A 109 -3.09 15.67 -11.73
C SER A 109 -4.39 15.67 -10.94
N ARG A 110 -4.39 15.14 -9.72
CA ARG A 110 -5.60 15.06 -8.89
C ARG A 110 -6.18 16.45 -8.60
N ASP A 111 -5.31 17.44 -8.42
CA ASP A 111 -5.70 18.83 -8.14
C ASP A 111 -6.33 19.53 -9.37
N ASP A 112 -6.03 19.04 -10.58
CA ASP A 112 -6.55 19.61 -11.83
C ASP A 112 -7.66 18.79 -12.47
N ALA A 113 -7.79 17.51 -12.10
CA ALA A 113 -8.71 16.56 -12.72
C ALA A 113 -10.17 17.04 -12.63
N GLY A 114 -10.55 17.69 -11.53
CA GLY A 114 -11.91 18.21 -11.34
C GLY A 114 -12.38 19.18 -12.44
N LYS A 115 -11.46 19.79 -13.19
CA LYS A 115 -11.78 20.72 -14.30
C LYS A 115 -12.35 20.02 -15.54
N PHE A 116 -12.07 18.73 -15.73
CA PHE A 116 -12.49 17.98 -16.93
C PHE A 116 -13.16 16.63 -16.62
N LEU A 117 -12.98 16.08 -15.42
CA LEU A 117 -13.43 14.73 -15.10
C LEU A 117 -14.96 14.58 -15.15
N ALA A 118 -15.70 15.60 -14.72
CA ALA A 118 -17.16 15.63 -14.85
C ALA A 118 -17.61 15.46 -16.31
N GLN A 119 -16.95 16.16 -17.23
CA GLN A 119 -17.25 16.06 -18.66
C GLN A 119 -16.90 14.67 -19.22
N TYR A 120 -15.82 14.04 -18.77
CA TYR A 120 -15.48 12.67 -19.17
C TYR A 120 -16.53 11.65 -18.73
N LEU A 121 -17.09 11.82 -17.53
CA LEU A 121 -18.16 10.96 -17.01
C LEU A 121 -19.47 11.20 -17.75
N GLU A 122 -19.85 12.46 -17.98
CA GLU A 122 -21.07 12.82 -18.72
C GLU A 122 -21.05 12.31 -20.18
N GLN A 123 -19.87 12.32 -20.81
CA GLN A 123 -19.69 11.81 -22.17
C GLN A 123 -19.46 10.29 -22.23
N GLY A 124 -19.39 9.60 -21.08
CA GLY A 124 -19.11 8.16 -21.02
C GLY A 124 -17.71 7.77 -21.48
N ILE A 125 -16.76 8.71 -21.51
CA ILE A 125 -15.34 8.44 -21.79
C ILE A 125 -14.76 7.62 -20.64
N LEU A 126 -15.16 7.93 -19.41
CA LEU A 126 -14.91 7.12 -18.22
C LEU A 126 -16.25 6.65 -17.65
N GLY A 127 -16.29 5.40 -17.19
CA GLY A 127 -17.48 4.87 -16.51
C GLY A 127 -17.59 5.33 -15.06
N GLU A 128 -16.46 5.54 -14.40
CA GLU A 128 -16.36 5.94 -13.00
C GLU A 128 -15.16 6.87 -12.78
N ASP A 129 -15.18 7.62 -11.68
CA ASP A 129 -14.05 8.45 -11.24
C ASP A 129 -12.90 7.54 -10.75
N PRO A 130 -11.74 7.54 -11.44
CA PRO A 130 -10.63 6.64 -11.13
C PRO A 130 -9.90 6.98 -9.81
N PHE A 131 -10.24 8.09 -9.15
CA PHE A 131 -9.77 8.47 -7.82
C PHE A 131 -10.72 8.03 -6.69
N ILE A 132 -11.89 7.48 -7.04
CA ILE A 132 -12.88 6.94 -6.10
C ILE A 132 -12.91 5.42 -6.18
N THR A 133 -12.98 4.87 -7.39
CA THR A 133 -12.95 3.44 -7.66
C THR A 133 -11.69 3.09 -8.45
N VAL A 134 -10.98 2.03 -8.04
CA VAL A 134 -9.80 1.55 -8.78
C VAL A 134 -10.18 1.22 -10.22
N ASP A 135 -9.50 1.86 -11.17
CA ASP A 135 -9.50 1.40 -12.56
C ASP A 135 -8.86 0.02 -12.65
N GLN A 136 -9.68 -1.01 -12.80
CA GLN A 136 -9.23 -2.39 -12.74
C GLN A 136 -8.41 -2.81 -13.97
N ARG A 137 -8.51 -2.09 -15.10
CA ARG A 137 -7.85 -2.48 -16.37
C ARG A 137 -6.50 -1.81 -16.61
N GLY A 138 -6.25 -0.64 -16.03
CA GLY A 138 -4.95 0.03 -16.07
C GLY A 138 -4.25 -0.08 -14.72
N VAL A 139 -4.73 0.67 -13.73
CA VAL A 139 -4.14 0.70 -12.38
C VAL A 139 -4.17 -0.69 -11.74
N GLY A 140 -5.27 -1.42 -11.88
CA GLY A 140 -5.44 -2.77 -11.37
C GLY A 140 -4.47 -3.78 -11.98
N GLU A 141 -4.14 -3.67 -13.27
CA GLU A 141 -3.15 -4.53 -13.91
C GLU A 141 -1.74 -4.24 -13.37
N LEU A 142 -1.39 -2.98 -13.11
CA LEU A 142 -0.14 -2.63 -12.44
C LEU A 142 -0.09 -3.21 -11.01
N MET A 143 -1.19 -3.14 -10.26
CA MET A 143 -1.29 -3.77 -8.95
C MET A 143 -1.06 -5.28 -9.03
N ALA A 144 -1.73 -5.97 -9.96
CA ALA A 144 -1.57 -7.40 -10.17
C ALA A 144 -0.13 -7.79 -10.51
N ILE A 145 0.54 -7.03 -11.40
CA ILE A 145 1.95 -7.23 -11.75
C ILE A 145 2.83 -7.04 -10.51
N GLY A 146 2.62 -5.98 -9.73
CA GLY A 146 3.39 -5.68 -8.52
C GLY A 146 3.28 -6.80 -7.48
N ILE A 147 2.06 -7.28 -7.21
CA ILE A 147 1.79 -8.41 -6.30
C ILE A 147 2.50 -9.67 -6.79
N GLN A 148 2.31 -10.02 -8.07
CA GLN A 148 2.87 -11.24 -8.64
C GLN A 148 4.41 -11.25 -8.58
N ARG A 149 5.04 -10.15 -9.02
CA ARG A 149 6.50 -10.03 -9.05
C ARG A 149 7.08 -9.97 -7.63
N GLY A 150 6.46 -9.23 -6.72
CA GLY A 150 6.88 -9.18 -5.32
C GLY A 150 6.82 -10.55 -4.65
N ARG A 151 5.67 -11.23 -4.74
CA ARG A 151 5.47 -12.56 -4.13
C ARG A 151 6.26 -13.68 -4.80
N LYS A 152 6.69 -13.51 -6.06
CA LYS A 152 7.63 -14.42 -6.71
C LYS A 152 8.99 -14.46 -5.99
N VAL A 153 9.41 -13.33 -5.42
CA VAL A 153 10.69 -13.20 -4.70
C VAL A 153 10.51 -13.47 -3.21
N ARG A 154 9.47 -12.93 -2.58
CA ARG A 154 9.16 -13.12 -1.16
C ARG A 154 7.75 -13.70 -0.99
N LYS A 155 7.66 -15.01 -0.78
CA LYS A 155 6.38 -15.74 -0.75
C LYS A 155 5.42 -15.29 0.35
N ASP A 156 5.98 -14.81 1.46
CA ASP A 156 5.30 -14.29 2.65
C ASP A 156 5.19 -12.76 2.64
N LEU A 157 5.41 -12.12 1.50
CA LEU A 157 5.26 -10.67 1.35
C LEU A 157 3.81 -10.26 1.63
N GLU A 158 3.64 -9.50 2.70
CA GLU A 158 2.37 -8.87 3.03
C GLU A 158 2.12 -7.70 2.07
N VAL A 159 0.92 -7.66 1.49
CA VAL A 159 0.54 -6.67 0.49
C VAL A 159 -0.83 -6.09 0.82
N GLY A 160 -0.87 -4.78 1.05
CA GLY A 160 -2.13 -4.06 1.24
C GLY A 160 -2.30 -2.87 0.33
N ILE A 161 -3.35 -2.10 0.60
CA ILE A 161 -3.70 -0.85 -0.08
C ILE A 161 -4.05 0.20 0.96
N CYS A 162 -3.66 1.45 0.71
CA CYS A 162 -4.04 2.59 1.52
C CYS A 162 -4.68 3.69 0.64
N GLY A 163 -5.51 4.51 1.25
CA GLY A 163 -6.14 5.67 0.60
C GLY A 163 -7.64 5.50 0.41
N GLU A 164 -8.20 6.30 -0.50
CA GLU A 164 -9.66 6.39 -0.69
C GLU A 164 -10.26 5.08 -1.21
N HIS A 165 -9.56 4.43 -2.14
CA HIS A 165 -9.95 3.15 -2.72
C HIS A 165 -10.09 2.03 -1.68
N GLY A 166 -9.34 2.08 -0.57
CA GLY A 166 -9.40 1.08 0.49
C GLY A 166 -10.76 1.04 1.22
N GLY A 167 -11.59 2.08 1.06
CA GLY A 167 -12.93 2.15 1.63
C GLY A 167 -14.05 2.08 0.59
N ASP A 168 -13.74 1.86 -0.68
CA ASP A 168 -14.73 1.73 -1.76
C ASP A 168 -15.10 0.26 -1.97
N PRO A 169 -16.38 -0.15 -1.89
CA PRO A 169 -16.77 -1.56 -1.97
C PRO A 169 -16.29 -2.30 -3.23
N ALA A 170 -16.35 -1.66 -4.40
CA ALA A 170 -15.93 -2.28 -5.65
C ALA A 170 -14.41 -2.50 -5.69
N SER A 171 -13.66 -1.50 -5.23
CA SER A 171 -12.21 -1.54 -5.08
C SER A 171 -11.78 -2.59 -4.05
N VAL A 172 -12.47 -2.70 -2.91
CA VAL A 172 -12.20 -3.73 -1.89
C VAL A 172 -12.44 -5.13 -2.45
N GLU A 173 -13.51 -5.34 -3.22
CA GLU A 173 -13.78 -6.62 -3.89
C GLU A 173 -12.71 -6.95 -4.95
N PHE A 174 -12.24 -5.94 -5.69
CA PHE A 174 -11.08 -6.09 -6.59
C PHE A 174 -9.82 -6.48 -5.82
N CYS A 175 -9.48 -5.78 -4.74
CA CYS A 175 -8.32 -6.05 -3.90
C CYS A 175 -8.32 -7.49 -3.36
N HIS A 176 -9.48 -7.97 -2.91
CA HIS A 176 -9.65 -9.37 -2.51
C HIS A 176 -9.34 -10.34 -3.66
N ARG A 177 -9.83 -10.06 -4.87
CA ARG A 177 -9.67 -10.91 -6.05
C ARG A 177 -8.21 -10.98 -6.53
N VAL A 178 -7.48 -9.87 -6.50
CA VAL A 178 -6.05 -9.84 -6.84
C VAL A 178 -5.15 -10.33 -5.70
N GLY A 179 -5.74 -10.63 -4.54
CA GLY A 179 -5.06 -11.33 -3.44
C GLY A 179 -4.32 -10.43 -2.47
N LEU A 180 -4.76 -9.19 -2.24
CA LEU A 180 -4.27 -8.37 -1.14
C LEU A 180 -4.60 -9.00 0.21
N ASP A 181 -3.73 -8.78 1.20
CA ASP A 181 -3.86 -9.27 2.57
C ASP A 181 -4.74 -8.34 3.42
N TYR A 182 -4.69 -7.03 3.17
CA TYR A 182 -5.49 -6.03 3.87
C TYR A 182 -5.89 -4.84 3.01
N VAL A 183 -6.89 -4.10 3.48
CA VAL A 183 -7.27 -2.76 3.00
C VAL A 183 -7.22 -1.78 4.16
N SER A 184 -6.70 -0.58 3.93
CA SER A 184 -6.61 0.50 4.91
C SER A 184 -7.39 1.72 4.41
N CYS A 185 -8.28 2.24 5.24
CA CYS A 185 -9.17 3.37 4.92
C CYS A 185 -9.40 4.26 6.13
N SER A 186 -10.02 5.42 5.90
CA SER A 186 -10.38 6.36 6.96
C SER A 186 -11.29 5.71 8.01
N PRO A 187 -11.22 6.11 9.30
CA PRO A 187 -11.93 5.41 10.39
C PRO A 187 -13.42 5.19 10.15
N TYR A 188 -14.12 6.18 9.57
CA TYR A 188 -15.56 6.09 9.28
C TYR A 188 -15.91 5.13 8.15
N ARG A 189 -14.96 4.81 7.26
CA ARG A 189 -15.14 3.84 6.16
C ARG A 189 -14.83 2.40 6.58
N VAL A 190 -14.24 2.17 7.76
CA VAL A 190 -13.90 0.83 8.25
C VAL A 190 -15.11 -0.13 8.26
N PRO A 191 -16.32 0.25 8.73
CA PRO A 191 -17.47 -0.65 8.68
C PRO A 191 -17.86 -1.04 7.25
N VAL A 192 -17.77 -0.10 6.30
CA VAL A 192 -18.07 -0.33 4.88
C VAL A 192 -17.05 -1.29 4.27
N ALA A 193 -15.76 -1.06 4.51
CA ALA A 193 -14.68 -1.92 4.02
C ALA A 193 -14.81 -3.36 4.57
N LYS A 194 -15.15 -3.52 5.86
CA LYS A 194 -15.40 -4.84 6.47
C LYS A 194 -16.57 -5.57 5.80
N LEU A 195 -17.69 -4.87 5.57
CA LEU A 195 -18.85 -5.47 4.90
C LEU A 195 -18.53 -5.85 3.45
N ALA A 196 -17.81 -5.00 2.73
CA ALA A 196 -17.38 -5.28 1.36
C ALA A 196 -16.43 -6.49 1.29
N ALA A 197 -15.42 -6.55 2.16
CA ALA A 197 -14.49 -7.67 2.25
C ALA A 197 -15.21 -9.00 2.59
N ALA A 198 -16.17 -8.96 3.52
CA ALA A 198 -16.98 -10.14 3.86
C ALA A 198 -17.82 -10.61 2.65
N ARG A 199 -18.45 -9.68 1.92
CA ARG A 199 -19.21 -10.00 0.70
C ARG A 199 -18.32 -10.61 -0.38
N ALA A 200 -17.14 -10.03 -0.61
CA ALA A 200 -16.16 -10.54 -1.59
C ALA A 200 -15.74 -11.99 -1.25
N ALA A 201 -15.42 -12.26 0.02
CA ALA A 201 -15.05 -13.58 0.48
C ALA A 201 -16.19 -14.62 0.38
N LEU A 202 -17.44 -14.21 0.56
CA LEU A 202 -18.61 -15.08 0.38
C LEU A 202 -18.89 -15.39 -1.09
N ARG A 203 -18.81 -14.39 -1.98
CA ARG A 203 -19.00 -14.59 -3.42
C ARG A 203 -17.98 -15.55 -4.02
N GLY A 204 -16.72 -15.49 -3.56
CA GLY A 204 -15.68 -16.45 -3.96
C GLY A 204 -15.96 -17.91 -3.53
N LYS A 205 -16.83 -18.13 -2.55
CA LYS A 205 -17.18 -19.47 -2.02
C LYS A 205 -18.50 -20.01 -2.57
N VAL A 206 -19.42 -19.15 -3.01
CA VAL A 206 -20.74 -19.56 -3.51
C VAL A 206 -20.67 -19.78 -5.02
N LYS A 207 -20.45 -21.03 -5.45
CA LYS A 207 -20.91 -21.46 -6.78
C LYS A 207 -22.44 -21.54 -6.74
N VAL A 208 -23.13 -20.45 -7.10
CA VAL A 208 -24.57 -20.53 -7.33
C VAL A 208 -24.75 -21.49 -8.51
N LYS A 209 -25.27 -22.69 -8.24
CA LYS A 209 -25.87 -23.51 -9.30
C LYS A 209 -27.01 -22.66 -9.85
N GLU A 210 -26.89 -22.20 -11.09
CA GLU A 210 -28.06 -21.73 -11.83
C GLU A 210 -29.11 -22.83 -11.75
N MET A 211 -30.18 -22.56 -11.00
CA MET A 211 -31.36 -23.40 -11.06
C MET A 211 -32.00 -23.08 -12.41
N GLY A 212 -31.68 -23.94 -13.38
CA GLY A 212 -32.28 -23.91 -14.71
C GLY A 212 -33.80 -23.84 -14.62
N GLU A 213 -34.34 -23.07 -15.55
CA GLU A 213 -35.76 -22.95 -15.86
C GLU A 213 -36.44 -24.33 -15.87
N LYS A 214 -37.60 -24.40 -15.22
CA LYS A 214 -38.61 -25.42 -15.46
C LYS A 214 -39.93 -24.74 -15.76
#